data_AF-A0A5K1GAU8-F1
#
_entry.id   AF-A0A5K1GAU8-F1
#
_cell.length_a   1.000
_cell.length_b   1.000
_cell.length_c   1.000
_cell.angle_alpha   90.00
_cell.angle_beta   90.00
_cell.angle_gamma   90.00
#
_symmetry.space_group_name_H-M   'P 1'
#
loop_
_entity.id
_entity.type
_entity.pdbx_description
1 polymer ?
#
loop_
_entity_poly.entity_id
_entity_poly.type
_entity_poly.pdbx_seq_one_letter_code
_entity_poly.pdbx_strand_id
1 'polypeptide(L)' 'HEIVLKNFNIQNDAGAPGKEVIKSFNANVTEHTLEISFYWAGKGTLDVPSSGVYGPLISAISVTP' A
#
# COMPACT_ATOMS: atom_id res chain seq x y z
N HIS A 1 -13.28 0.21 10.68
CA HIS A 1 -12.22 0.07 9.67
C HIS A 1 -11.77 -1.38 9.60
N GLU A 2 -11.87 -2.00 8.43
CA GLU A 2 -11.37 -3.34 8.16
C GLU A 2 -9.95 -3.25 7.58
N ILE A 3 -9.03 -4.08 8.06
CA ILE A 3 -7.67 -4.15 7.51
C ILE A 3 -7.64 -5.22 6.43
N VAL A 4 -7.67 -4.79 5.17
CA VAL A 4 -7.67 -5.70 4.01
C VAL A 4 -6.26 -6.08 3.54
N LEU A 5 -5.23 -5.33 3.95
CA LEU A 5 -3.84 -5.59 3.58
C LEU A 5 -2.90 -5.18 4.73
N LYS A 6 -2.11 -6.14 5.24
CA LYS A 6 -1.21 -5.93 6.39
C LYS A 6 0.23 -6.24 6.01
N ASN A 7 1.16 -5.43 6.51
CA ASN A 7 2.61 -5.58 6.31
C ASN A 7 3.01 -5.71 4.83
N PHE A 8 2.31 -4.99 3.94
CA PHE A 8 2.59 -5.05 2.52
C PHE A 8 3.97 -4.49 2.18
N ASN A 9 4.73 -5.25 1.40
CA ASN A 9 6.00 -4.84 0.85
C ASN A 9 5.97 -5.01 -0.67
N ILE A 10 5.92 -3.88 -1.37
CA ILE A 10 5.85 -3.86 -2.83
C ILE A 10 7.08 -4.51 -3.49
N GLN A 11 8.26 -4.41 -2.89
CA GLN A 11 9.49 -5.01 -3.43
C GLN A 11 9.36 -6.54 -3.48
N ASN A 12 8.83 -7.13 -2.40
CA ASN A 12 8.65 -8.58 -2.31
C ASN A 12 7.59 -9.07 -3.30
N ASP A 13 6.48 -8.34 -3.42
CA ASP A 13 5.37 -8.71 -4.29
C ASP A 13 5.68 -8.49 -5.78
N ALA A 14 6.39 -7.40 -6.13
CA ALA A 14 6.78 -7.10 -7.50
C ALA A 14 7.85 -8.07 -8.01
N GLY A 15 8.74 -8.52 -7.13
CA GLY A 15 9.87 -9.40 -7.45
C GLY A 15 10.96 -8.79 -8.34
N ALA A 16 10.72 -7.64 -8.97
CA ALA A 16 11.71 -6.86 -9.72
C ALA A 16 11.33 -5.36 -9.80
N PRO A 17 12.31 -4.45 -9.97
CA PRO A 17 12.05 -3.02 -10.19
C PRO A 17 11.22 -2.75 -11.45
N GLY A 18 10.38 -1.72 -11.41
CA GLY A 18 9.59 -1.27 -12.56
C GLY A 18 8.41 -2.18 -12.94
N LYS A 19 8.10 -3.20 -12.13
CA LYS A 19 6.89 -4.03 -12.30
C LYS A 19 5.72 -3.43 -11.54
N GLU A 20 4.58 -3.37 -12.19
CA GLU A 20 3.33 -3.01 -11.55
C GLU A 20 2.84 -4.12 -10.61
N VAL A 21 2.23 -3.72 -9.50
CA VAL A 21 1.57 -4.63 -8.55
C VAL A 21 0.14 -4.13 -8.37
N ILE A 22 -0.81 -4.91 -8.86
CA ILE A 22 -2.24 -4.60 -8.75
C ILE A 22 -2.82 -5.41 -7.60
N LYS A 23 -3.52 -4.73 -6.69
CA LYS A 23 -4.26 -5.36 -5.59
C LYS A 23 -5.72 -4.91 -5.67
N SER A 24 -6.62 -5.89 -5.79
CA SER A 24 -8.06 -5.67 -5.82
C SER A 24 -8.68 -6.15 -4.52
N PHE A 25 -9.54 -5.32 -3.94
CA PHE A 25 -10.26 -5.62 -2.71
C PHE A 25 -11.74 -5.35 -2.94
N ASN A 26 -12.58 -6.26 -2.47
CA ASN A 26 -14.02 -6.05 -2.44
C ASN A 26 -14.38 -5.42 -1.10
N ALA A 27 -15.16 -4.34 -1.12
CA ALA A 27 -15.68 -3.69 0.07
C ALA A 27 -17.20 -3.59 -0.03
N ASN A 28 -17.90 -3.91 1.05
CA ASN A 28 -19.34 -3.68 1.14
C ASN A 28 -19.60 -2.25 1.64
N VAL A 29 -20.18 -1.42 0.78
CA VAL A 29 -20.44 -0.01 1.07
C VAL A 29 -21.86 0.11 1.64
N THR A 30 -21.97 -0.02 2.96
CA THR A 30 -23.27 0.05 3.67
C THR A 30 -23.73 1.47 3.93
N GLU A 31 -22.79 2.40 4.05
CA GLU A 31 -23.03 3.85 4.12
C GLU A 31 -22.60 4.47 2.79
N HIS A 32 -23.13 5.63 2.40
CA HIS A 32 -22.84 6.28 1.10
C HIS A 32 -21.37 6.72 0.89
N THR A 33 -20.46 6.31 1.77
CA THR A 33 -19.06 6.70 1.81
C THR A 33 -18.17 5.45 1.85
N LEU A 34 -17.16 5.41 0.99
CA LEU A 34 -16.07 4.44 1.04
C LEU A 34 -14.80 5.14 1.56
N GLU A 35 -14.27 4.68 2.68
CA GLU A 35 -13.01 5.18 3.24
C GLU A 35 -11.85 4.23 2.92
N ILE A 36 -10.76 4.79 2.38
CA ILE A 36 -9.52 4.07 2.09
C ILE A 36 -8.39 4.73 2.89
N SER A 37 -7.85 4.00 3.86
CA SER A 37 -6.83 4.54 4.78
C SER A 37 -5.52 3.75 4.62
N PHE A 38 -4.41 4.46 4.40
CA PHE A 38 -3.07 3.87 4.34
C PHE A 38 -2.32 4.20 5.62
N TYR A 39 -1.77 3.18 6.27
CA TYR A 39 -0.97 3.35 7.47
C TYR A 39 0.45 2.84 7.25
N TRP A 40 1.43 3.73 7.45
CA TRP A 40 2.84 3.39 7.45
C TRP A 40 3.39 3.48 8.88
N ALA A 41 3.73 2.33 9.45
CA ALA A 41 4.24 2.23 10.83
C ALA A 41 5.71 2.70 11.00
N GLY A 42 6.30 3.39 10.02
CA GLY A 42 7.59 4.06 10.21
C GLY A 42 8.83 3.16 10.14
N LYS A 43 8.91 2.19 9.23
CA LYS A 43 10.18 1.49 8.92
C LYS A 43 11.08 2.32 7.98
N GLY A 44 11.34 3.59 8.32
CA GLY A 44 12.26 4.46 7.59
C GLY A 44 13.50 4.75 8.42
N THR A 45 14.69 4.47 7.88
CA THR A 45 15.98 4.91 8.46
C THR A 45 16.40 6.19 7.75
N LEU A 46 16.73 7.24 8.50
CA LEU A 46 17.13 8.54 7.94
C LEU A 46 18.60 8.60 7.50
N ASP A 47 19.47 7.70 7.96
CA ASP A 47 20.91 7.77 7.70
C ASP A 47 21.62 6.42 7.51
N VAL A 48 22.71 6.49 6.74
CA VAL A 48 23.74 5.48 6.39
C VAL A 48 24.20 4.68 7.64
N PRO A 49 24.48 3.36 7.55
CA PRO A 49 25.09 2.64 6.43
C PRO A 49 24.14 2.15 5.34
N SER A 50 22.82 2.15 5.56
CA SER A 50 21.84 1.66 4.59
C SER A 50 20.84 2.72 4.19
N SER A 51 20.71 2.95 2.88
CA SER A 51 19.73 3.87 2.27
C SER A 51 18.32 3.64 2.83
N GLY A 52 17.67 4.73 3.22
CA GLY A 52 16.32 4.70 3.79
C GLY A 52 15.30 4.06 2.86
N VAL A 53 14.45 3.20 3.42
CA VAL A 53 13.27 2.67 2.74
C VAL A 53 12.30 3.82 2.52
N TYR A 54 12.13 4.23 1.26
CA TYR A 54 11.07 5.16 0.87
C TYR A 54 9.72 4.59 1.30
N GLY A 55 8.86 5.45 1.85
CA GLY A 55 7.50 5.08 2.23
C GLY A 55 6.70 4.48 1.06
N PRO A 56 5.52 3.91 1.32
CA PRO A 56 4.77 3.15 0.33
C PRO A 56 4.48 4.00 -0.93
N LEU A 57 5.04 3.60 -2.07
CA LEU A 57 4.73 4.16 -3.38
C LEU A 57 3.36 3.62 -3.83
N ILE A 58 2.33 4.46 -3.73
CA ILE A 58 1.00 4.18 -4.27
C ILE A 58 0.78 5.17 -5.42
N SER A 59 0.64 4.66 -6.64
CA SER A 59 0.53 5.49 -7.84
C SER A 59 -0.90 5.68 -8.33
N ALA A 60 -1.83 4.78 -7.99
CA ALA A 60 -3.21 4.82 -8.49
C ALA A 60 -4.19 4.07 -7.58
N ILE A 61 -5.41 4.60 -7.46
CA ILE A 61 -6.57 3.95 -6.84
C ILE A 61 -7.67 3.93 -7.89
N SER A 62 -8.28 2.76 -8.10
CA SER A 62 -9.44 2.58 -8.99
C SER A 62 -10.58 1.97 -8.19
N VAL A 63 -11.79 2.48 -8.39
CA VAL A 63 -13.01 2.02 -7.72
C VAL A 63 -14.05 1.69 -8.79
N THR A 64 -14.57 0.47 -8.75
CA THR A 64 -15.62 -0.03 -9.65
C THR A 64 -16.83 -0.48 -8.83
N PRO A 65 -18.07 -0.02 -9.16
CA PRO A 65 -19.30 -0.44 -8.49
C PRO A 65 -19.61 -1.94 -8.62
#